data_AF-A0A0J1GW49-F1
#
_entry.id   AF-A0A0J1GW49-F1
#
_cell.length_a   1.000
_cell.length_b   1.000
_cell.length_c   1.000
_cell.angle_alpha   90.00
_cell.angle_beta   90.00
_cell.angle_gamma   90.00
#
_symmetry.space_group_name_H-M   'P 1'
#
loop_
_entity.id
_entity.type
_entity.pdbx_description
1 polymer ?
#
loop_
_entity_poly.entity_id
_entity_poly.type
_entity_poly.pdbx_seq_one_letter_code
_entity_poly.pdbx_strand_id
1 'polypeptide(L)'
;MPNQDIEIRQMKADEKKAMKAVMNIAFPFLMRLFFSFSNNTLVAVKNGEIVGGVILKIFGLPRGLTAGLVSLIFCSPAYSGQGIGKALTAEALDHLKQQGCTDIFACVEGDNTQSSQLFAAQGFVRQNLFAQFRRYGMATLVIWLRSFHLFDIGHFMWVKSLRVPSAKMAQPHSATRSNLRPEFVMTLLFHVAIYAFLLWQYGSGEPEYPFVLLASILSIGILFTVCLGAMYVVALRRQLPCEFRMWESGLTLSGMVALLFGGFVVSPGSLYPAAEKWFYRDVKKTCGEMALVASLALLVLVWGIGLVIHSGVITQDMLPIAKAVWFAGLGLLFLDVLLPFFPFSSFNGRRLWCWNKAVWGSVAICTVPLYVSRLF
;
A
#
# COMPACT_ATOMS: atom_id res chain seq x y z
N MET A 1 10.51 -9.28 40.32
CA MET A 1 9.49 -10.26 39.90
C MET A 1 10.11 -11.13 38.81
N PRO A 2 9.96 -12.46 38.84
CA PRO A 2 10.62 -13.31 37.87
C PRO A 2 10.09 -12.98 36.47
N ASN A 3 11.02 -12.83 35.53
CA ASN A 3 10.77 -12.62 34.11
C ASN A 3 10.03 -13.88 33.61
N GLN A 4 8.69 -13.87 33.64
CA GLN A 4 7.90 -15.01 33.17
C GLN A 4 8.09 -15.11 31.65
N ASP A 5 8.83 -16.13 31.23
CA ASP A 5 9.18 -16.39 29.85
C ASP A 5 7.93 -16.58 28.98
N ILE A 6 7.97 -15.96 27.80
CA ILE A 6 6.91 -16.09 26.79
C ILE A 6 7.09 -17.44 26.11
N GLU A 7 6.07 -18.30 26.17
CA GLU A 7 6.06 -19.57 25.44
C GLU A 7 5.48 -19.35 24.04
N ILE A 8 6.21 -19.76 22.99
CA ILE A 8 5.69 -19.81 21.62
C ILE A 8 5.46 -21.27 21.24
N ARG A 9 4.25 -21.58 20.76
CA ARG A 9 3.90 -22.94 20.33
C ARG A 9 2.80 -22.95 19.27
N GLN A 10 2.57 -24.11 18.67
CA GLN A 10 1.44 -24.32 17.78
C GLN A 10 0.10 -24.10 18.51
N MET A 11 -0.84 -23.45 17.83
CA MET A 11 -2.19 -23.21 18.34
C MET A 11 -2.97 -24.52 18.39
N LYS A 12 -3.64 -24.79 19.52
CA LYS A 12 -4.55 -25.93 19.67
C LYS A 12 -5.90 -25.62 19.02
N ALA A 13 -6.67 -26.65 18.67
CA ALA A 13 -7.92 -26.50 17.93
C ALA A 13 -9.01 -25.74 18.73
N ASP A 14 -9.04 -25.93 20.05
CA ASP A 14 -9.95 -25.29 21.01
C ASP A 14 -9.58 -23.83 21.33
N GLU A 15 -8.34 -23.42 21.04
CA GLU A 15 -7.83 -22.07 21.31
C GLU A 15 -8.28 -21.01 20.29
N LYS A 16 -8.96 -21.40 19.21
CA LYS A 16 -9.42 -20.49 18.14
C LYS A 16 -10.22 -19.30 18.66
N LYS A 17 -11.09 -19.51 19.67
CA LYS A 17 -11.92 -18.44 20.25
C LYS A 17 -11.08 -17.40 20.99
N ALA A 18 -10.13 -17.85 21.81
CA ALA A 18 -9.23 -16.97 22.55
C ALA A 18 -8.32 -16.19 21.59
N MET A 19 -7.74 -16.85 20.60
CA MET A 19 -6.91 -16.20 19.59
C MET A 19 -7.69 -15.17 18.77
N LYS A 20 -8.95 -15.45 18.41
CA LYS A 20 -9.83 -14.49 17.73
C LYS A 20 -10.13 -13.26 18.60
N ALA A 21 -10.25 -13.41 19.91
CA ALA A 21 -10.43 -12.28 20.82
C ALA A 21 -9.22 -11.34 20.81
N VAL A 22 -8.00 -11.90 20.91
CA VAL A 22 -6.75 -11.12 20.82
C VAL A 22 -6.64 -10.42 19.46
N MET A 23 -6.96 -11.12 18.37
CA MET A 23 -6.98 -10.57 17.01
C MET A 23 -7.94 -9.37 16.89
N ASN A 24 -9.15 -9.50 17.43
CA ASN A 24 -10.15 -8.43 17.40
C ASN A 24 -9.67 -7.17 18.16
N ILE A 25 -8.89 -7.34 19.23
CA ILE A 25 -8.30 -6.22 19.95
C ILE A 25 -7.15 -5.59 19.13
N ALA A 26 -6.34 -6.42 18.47
CA ALA A 26 -5.19 -5.96 17.71
C ALA A 26 -5.55 -5.25 16.39
N PHE A 27 -6.66 -5.61 15.74
CA PHE A 27 -7.01 -5.13 14.41
C PHE A 27 -8.34 -4.37 14.30
N PRO A 28 -8.40 -3.31 13.46
CA PRO A 28 -9.64 -2.63 13.10
C PRO A 28 -10.64 -3.57 12.41
N PHE A 29 -11.95 -3.25 12.54
CA PHE A 29 -13.05 -4.10 12.05
C PHE A 29 -12.88 -4.58 10.59
N LEU A 30 -12.60 -3.68 9.64
CA LEU A 30 -12.48 -4.05 8.23
C LEU A 30 -11.34 -5.04 7.96
N MET A 31 -10.23 -4.95 8.70
CA MET A 31 -9.11 -5.87 8.54
C MET A 31 -9.45 -7.28 9.05
N ARG A 32 -10.40 -7.40 9.99
CA ARG A 32 -10.86 -8.70 10.53
C ARG A 32 -11.57 -9.56 9.48
N LEU A 33 -12.12 -8.95 8.42
CA LEU A 33 -12.80 -9.67 7.34
C LEU A 33 -11.84 -10.49 6.49
N PHE A 34 -10.55 -10.16 6.49
CA PHE A 34 -9.51 -10.83 5.71
C PHE A 34 -8.74 -11.88 6.52
N PHE A 35 -9.20 -12.14 7.74
CA PHE A 35 -8.57 -13.08 8.67
C PHE A 35 -8.98 -14.52 8.37
N SER A 36 -7.99 -15.40 8.23
CA SER A 36 -8.19 -16.86 8.13
C SER A 36 -7.10 -17.60 8.89
N PHE A 37 -7.50 -18.53 9.76
CA PHE A 37 -6.56 -19.43 10.43
C PHE A 37 -5.94 -20.42 9.44
N SER A 38 -4.74 -20.87 9.74
CA SER A 38 -4.09 -21.99 9.05
C SER A 38 -3.64 -23.06 10.05
N ASN A 39 -3.34 -24.26 9.57
CA ASN A 39 -2.77 -25.33 10.39
C ASN A 39 -1.37 -25.00 10.93
N ASN A 40 -0.72 -23.97 10.40
CA ASN A 40 0.61 -23.49 10.81
C ASN A 40 0.51 -22.23 11.69
N THR A 41 -0.61 -22.03 12.40
CA THR A 41 -0.77 -20.88 13.30
C THR A 41 -0.02 -21.13 14.60
N LEU A 42 0.82 -20.18 15.02
CA LEU A 42 1.51 -20.20 16.31
C LEU A 42 0.91 -19.13 17.23
N VAL A 43 0.94 -19.39 18.53
CA VAL A 43 0.47 -18.49 19.60
C VAL A 43 1.61 -18.16 20.55
N ALA A 44 1.58 -16.93 21.07
CA ALA A 44 2.40 -16.52 22.21
C ALA A 44 1.55 -16.61 23.47
N VAL A 45 2.02 -17.39 24.45
CA VAL A 45 1.36 -17.60 25.73
C VAL A 45 2.20 -16.96 26.82
N LYS A 46 1.56 -16.16 27.66
CA LYS A 46 2.16 -15.57 28.86
C LYS A 46 1.17 -15.73 30.00
N ASN A 47 1.63 -16.31 31.11
CA ASN A 47 0.79 -16.57 32.30
C ASN A 47 -0.45 -17.42 32.01
N GLY A 48 -0.32 -18.39 31.10
CA GLY A 48 -1.42 -19.25 30.66
C GLY A 48 -2.40 -18.57 29.69
N GLU A 49 -2.22 -17.29 29.37
CA GLU A 49 -3.08 -16.54 28.45
C GLU A 49 -2.43 -16.37 27.08
N ILE A 50 -3.23 -16.48 26.02
CA ILE A 50 -2.78 -16.12 24.68
C ILE A 50 -2.70 -14.59 24.60
N VAL A 51 -1.50 -14.08 24.34
CA VAL A 51 -1.20 -12.64 24.26
C VAL A 51 -0.85 -12.19 22.86
N GLY A 52 -0.74 -13.11 21.90
CA GLY A 52 -0.49 -12.81 20.49
C GLY A 52 -0.39 -14.06 19.64
N GLY A 53 -0.12 -13.88 18.36
CA GLY A 53 0.26 -14.98 17.51
C GLY A 53 0.54 -14.59 16.07
N VAL A 54 0.81 -15.61 15.27
CA VAL A 54 1.27 -15.49 13.89
C VAL A 54 0.61 -16.56 13.03
N ILE A 55 0.08 -16.13 11.88
CA ILE A 55 -0.53 -17.02 10.90
C ILE A 55 0.45 -17.24 9.77
N LEU A 56 0.79 -18.50 9.55
CA LEU A 56 1.73 -18.92 8.51
C LEU A 56 0.97 -19.65 7.41
N LYS A 57 1.27 -19.34 6.15
CA LYS A 57 0.76 -20.09 5.00
C LYS A 57 1.94 -20.72 4.27
N ILE A 58 1.72 -21.89 3.69
CA ILE A 58 2.71 -22.61 2.90
C ILE A 58 2.08 -22.94 1.56
N PHE A 59 2.79 -22.68 0.46
CA PHE A 59 2.31 -22.99 -0.88
C PHE A 59 3.47 -23.36 -1.81
N GLY A 60 3.17 -24.15 -2.84
CA GLY A 60 4.13 -24.55 -3.85
C GLY A 60 4.48 -23.42 -4.83
N LEU A 61 5.72 -23.43 -5.28
CA LEU A 61 6.26 -22.62 -6.38
C LEU A 61 6.75 -23.55 -7.50
N PRO A 62 6.96 -23.02 -8.73
CA PRO A 62 7.53 -23.82 -9.82
C PRO A 62 8.87 -24.47 -9.44
N ARG A 63 9.20 -25.57 -10.14
CA ARG A 63 10.41 -26.39 -9.90
C ARG A 63 10.42 -27.11 -8.55
N GLY A 64 9.24 -27.43 -8.01
CA GLY A 64 9.09 -28.19 -6.77
C GLY A 64 9.52 -27.43 -5.51
N LEU A 65 9.58 -26.10 -5.60
CA LEU A 65 9.98 -25.25 -4.47
C LEU A 65 8.79 -24.98 -3.56
N THR A 66 9.05 -24.77 -2.28
CA THR A 66 8.03 -24.42 -1.30
C THR A 66 8.26 -22.99 -0.80
N ALA A 67 7.18 -22.22 -0.69
CA ALA A 67 7.17 -20.86 -0.15
C ALA A 67 6.43 -20.82 1.19
N GLY A 68 7.01 -20.08 2.14
CA GLY A 68 6.36 -19.69 3.38
C GLY A 68 5.84 -18.26 3.31
N LEU A 69 4.74 -17.97 3.98
CA LEU A 69 4.20 -16.61 4.10
C LEU A 69 3.85 -16.34 5.55
N VAL A 70 4.43 -15.27 6.10
CA VAL A 70 3.96 -14.66 7.34
C VAL A 70 2.76 -13.78 7.00
N SER A 71 1.56 -14.36 7.06
CA SER A 71 0.34 -13.72 6.58
C SER A 71 -0.14 -12.62 7.52
N LEU A 72 -0.08 -12.87 8.83
CA LEU A 72 -0.46 -11.93 9.88
C LEU A 72 0.40 -12.21 11.10
N ILE A 73 0.85 -11.15 11.77
CA ILE A 73 1.49 -11.20 13.07
C ILE A 73 0.94 -10.10 13.95
N PHE A 74 0.58 -10.44 15.18
CA PHE A 74 -0.03 -9.50 16.11
C PHE A 74 0.19 -9.90 17.55
N CYS A 75 0.10 -8.92 18.43
CA CYS A 75 0.04 -9.10 19.87
C CYS A 75 -0.99 -8.15 20.46
N SER A 76 -1.51 -8.49 21.63
CA SER A 76 -2.38 -7.60 22.39
C SER A 76 -1.63 -6.29 22.69
N PRO A 77 -2.24 -5.11 22.49
CA PRO A 77 -1.61 -3.82 22.77
C PRO A 77 -1.07 -3.70 24.20
N ALA A 78 -1.71 -4.36 25.17
CA ALA A 78 -1.27 -4.41 26.58
C ALA A 78 0.12 -5.05 26.77
N TYR A 79 0.56 -5.85 25.80
CA TYR A 79 1.85 -6.53 25.82
C TYR A 79 2.81 -6.02 24.72
N SER A 80 2.50 -4.89 24.09
CA SER A 80 3.39 -4.26 23.11
C SER A 80 4.71 -3.82 23.75
N GLY A 81 5.80 -3.87 22.98
CA GLY A 81 7.14 -3.51 23.47
C GLY A 81 7.82 -4.58 24.33
N GLN A 82 7.17 -5.70 24.66
CA GLN A 82 7.73 -6.77 25.50
C GLN A 82 8.44 -7.89 24.70
N GLY A 83 8.82 -7.64 23.45
CA GLY A 83 9.53 -8.60 22.60
C GLY A 83 8.68 -9.73 21.99
N ILE A 84 7.38 -9.82 22.26
CA ILE A 84 6.49 -10.88 21.74
C ILE A 84 6.54 -11.00 20.21
N GLY A 85 6.45 -9.87 19.48
CA GLY A 85 6.52 -9.89 18.01
C GLY A 85 7.86 -10.42 17.49
N LYS A 86 8.96 -10.15 18.20
CA LYS A 86 10.29 -10.67 17.87
C LYS A 86 10.35 -12.18 18.09
N ALA A 87 9.86 -12.66 19.22
CA ALA A 87 9.80 -14.10 19.56
C ALA A 87 8.92 -14.87 18.56
N LEU A 88 7.70 -14.38 18.30
CA LEU A 88 6.79 -14.96 17.31
C LEU A 88 7.40 -15.02 15.91
N THR A 89 8.12 -13.97 15.51
CA THR A 89 8.75 -13.94 14.18
C THR A 89 9.90 -14.94 14.12
N ALA A 90 10.75 -15.02 15.14
CA ALA A 90 11.84 -15.99 15.18
C ALA A 90 11.31 -17.43 15.03
N GLU A 91 10.35 -17.81 15.87
CA GLU A 91 9.74 -19.14 15.84
C GLU A 91 9.02 -19.42 14.52
N ALA A 92 8.32 -18.42 13.96
CA ALA A 92 7.68 -18.55 12.66
C ALA A 92 8.66 -18.89 11.53
N LEU A 93 9.85 -18.27 11.53
CA LEU A 93 10.86 -18.52 10.51
C LEU A 93 11.48 -19.91 10.67
N ASP A 94 11.72 -20.34 11.90
CA ASP A 94 12.23 -21.68 12.18
C ASP A 94 11.20 -22.75 11.81
N HIS A 95 9.92 -22.55 12.13
CA HIS A 95 8.82 -23.42 11.70
C HIS A 95 8.76 -23.53 10.17
N LEU A 96 8.76 -22.40 9.44
CA LEU A 96 8.72 -22.41 7.97
C LEU A 96 9.95 -23.08 7.36
N LYS A 97 11.13 -22.91 7.96
CA LYS A 97 12.36 -23.59 7.54
C LYS A 97 12.26 -25.11 7.72
N GLN A 98 11.75 -25.57 8.87
CA GLN A 98 11.54 -27.00 9.14
C GLN A 98 10.51 -27.62 8.18
N GLN A 99 9.53 -26.85 7.74
CA GLN A 99 8.56 -27.25 6.71
C GLN A 99 9.13 -27.23 5.28
N GLY A 100 10.45 -27.05 5.10
CA GLY A 100 11.12 -27.09 3.80
C GLY A 100 10.90 -25.86 2.93
N CYS A 101 10.44 -24.73 3.50
CA CYS A 101 10.28 -23.50 2.73
C CYS A 101 11.65 -22.98 2.25
N THR A 102 11.72 -22.55 1.00
CA THR A 102 12.94 -22.04 0.38
C THR A 102 13.01 -20.52 0.34
N ASP A 103 11.85 -19.88 0.34
CA ASP A 103 11.65 -18.45 0.32
C ASP A 103 10.47 -18.13 1.24
N ILE A 104 10.62 -17.09 2.06
CA ILE A 104 9.61 -16.64 3.01
C ILE A 104 9.20 -15.21 2.66
N PHE A 105 7.90 -14.98 2.60
CA PHE A 105 7.29 -13.71 2.21
C PHE A 105 6.56 -13.06 3.39
N ALA A 106 6.50 -11.73 3.37
CA ALA A 106 5.59 -10.94 4.18
C ALA A 106 5.15 -9.70 3.39
N CYS A 107 3.89 -9.29 3.51
CA CYS A 107 3.40 -8.05 2.91
C CYS A 107 3.20 -7.03 4.02
N VAL A 108 3.86 -5.88 3.92
CA VAL A 108 3.89 -4.87 5.00
C VAL A 108 3.49 -3.52 4.44
N GLU A 109 2.46 -2.91 5.05
CA GLU A 109 2.02 -1.54 4.72
C GLU A 109 3.18 -0.54 4.88
N GLY A 110 3.27 0.40 3.94
CA GLY A 110 4.42 1.29 3.80
C GLY A 110 4.73 2.18 5.01
N ASP A 111 3.71 2.64 5.73
CA ASP A 111 3.87 3.45 6.95
C ASP A 111 3.92 2.58 8.23
N ASN A 112 3.73 1.25 8.13
CA ASN A 112 3.90 0.30 9.23
C ASN A 112 5.39 0.00 9.50
N THR A 113 6.07 1.00 10.06
CA THR A 113 7.50 0.92 10.37
C THR A 113 7.84 -0.12 11.44
N GLN A 114 6.89 -0.47 12.31
CA GLN A 114 7.14 -1.47 13.34
C GLN A 114 7.29 -2.87 12.72
N SER A 115 6.38 -3.24 11.82
CA SER A 115 6.46 -4.53 11.12
C SER A 115 7.63 -4.58 10.13
N SER A 116 7.88 -3.51 9.37
CA SER A 116 9.00 -3.50 8.42
C SER A 116 10.35 -3.61 9.12
N GLN A 117 10.55 -2.96 10.26
CA GLN A 117 11.76 -3.14 11.06
C GLN A 117 11.88 -4.55 11.65
N LEU A 118 10.76 -5.13 12.11
CA LEU A 118 10.73 -6.50 12.62
C LEU A 118 11.23 -7.50 11.56
N PHE A 119 10.74 -7.37 10.32
CA PHE A 119 11.17 -8.23 9.21
C PHE A 119 12.59 -7.90 8.74
N ALA A 120 12.96 -6.62 8.63
CA ALA A 120 14.31 -6.21 8.24
C ALA A 120 15.37 -6.74 9.24
N ALA A 121 15.08 -6.70 10.55
CA ALA A 121 15.95 -7.26 11.58
C ALA A 121 16.15 -8.79 11.45
N GLN A 122 15.21 -9.47 10.80
CA GLN A 122 15.27 -10.90 10.52
C GLN A 122 15.87 -11.23 9.16
N GLY A 123 16.41 -10.23 8.44
CA GLY A 123 17.08 -10.40 7.16
C GLY A 123 16.13 -10.44 5.95
N PHE A 124 14.88 -10.01 6.11
CA PHE A 124 14.02 -9.76 4.96
C PHE A 124 14.49 -8.51 4.22
N VAL A 125 14.29 -8.53 2.90
CA VAL A 125 14.58 -7.40 2.01
C VAL A 125 13.32 -7.08 1.23
N ARG A 126 12.92 -5.80 1.20
CA ARG A 126 11.82 -5.34 0.34
C ARG A 126 12.19 -5.50 -1.14
N GLN A 127 11.28 -6.04 -1.94
CA GLN A 127 11.47 -6.25 -3.37
C GLN A 127 10.58 -5.30 -4.17
N ASN A 128 11.14 -4.55 -5.11
CA ASN A 128 10.33 -3.87 -6.12
C ASN A 128 9.86 -4.84 -7.21
N LEU A 129 8.83 -4.44 -7.96
CA LEU A 129 8.25 -5.18 -9.08
C LEU A 129 9.28 -5.91 -9.96
N PHE A 130 10.30 -5.20 -10.47
CA PHE A 130 11.29 -5.81 -11.37
C PHE A 130 12.10 -6.93 -10.71
N ALA A 131 12.51 -6.76 -9.45
CA ALA A 131 13.21 -7.82 -8.74
C ALA A 131 12.32 -9.05 -8.50
N GLN A 132 11.04 -8.84 -8.24
CA GLN A 132 10.08 -9.93 -8.06
C GLN A 132 9.99 -10.77 -9.36
N PHE A 133 9.74 -10.13 -10.50
CA PHE A 133 9.68 -10.81 -11.80
C PHE A 133 11.02 -11.40 -12.24
N ARG A 134 12.15 -10.72 -11.99
CA ARG A 134 13.48 -11.26 -12.28
C ARG A 134 13.76 -12.55 -11.50
N ARG A 135 13.26 -12.64 -10.26
CA ARG A 135 13.53 -13.76 -9.37
C ARG A 135 12.56 -14.93 -9.56
N TYR A 136 11.27 -14.64 -9.72
CA TYR A 136 10.20 -15.64 -9.73
C TYR A 136 9.52 -15.79 -11.08
N GLY A 137 9.85 -14.94 -12.07
CA GLY A 137 9.17 -14.92 -13.36
C GLY A 137 7.67 -14.74 -13.19
N MET A 138 6.89 -15.50 -13.96
CA MET A 138 5.42 -15.52 -13.87
C MET A 138 4.88 -16.09 -12.56
N ALA A 139 5.70 -16.80 -11.77
CA ALA A 139 5.29 -17.26 -10.44
C ALA A 139 5.02 -16.09 -9.48
N THR A 140 5.51 -14.88 -9.80
CA THR A 140 5.18 -13.63 -9.09
C THR A 140 3.67 -13.45 -8.95
N LEU A 141 2.89 -13.72 -10.00
CA LEU A 141 1.42 -13.59 -9.95
C LEU A 141 0.77 -14.60 -9.00
N VAL A 142 1.31 -15.83 -8.94
CA VAL A 142 0.87 -16.84 -7.98
C VAL A 142 1.22 -16.42 -6.55
N ILE A 143 2.42 -15.90 -6.33
CA ILE A 143 2.84 -15.36 -5.04
C ILE A 143 1.88 -14.25 -4.62
N TRP A 144 1.60 -13.29 -5.49
CA TRP A 144 0.68 -12.19 -5.21
C TRP A 144 -0.72 -12.67 -4.83
N LEU A 145 -1.27 -13.62 -5.58
CA LEU A 145 -2.57 -14.21 -5.26
C LEU A 145 -2.55 -14.91 -3.88
N ARG A 146 -1.51 -15.72 -3.61
CA ARG A 146 -1.39 -16.49 -2.36
C ARG A 146 -1.06 -15.63 -1.14
N SER A 147 -0.39 -14.51 -1.36
CA SER A 147 -0.04 -13.53 -0.31
C SER A 147 -1.07 -12.43 -0.12
N PHE A 148 -2.18 -12.45 -0.87
CA PHE A 148 -3.20 -11.40 -0.91
C PHE A 148 -2.66 -10.05 -1.43
N HIS A 149 -1.48 -10.06 -2.08
CA HIS A 149 -0.82 -8.85 -2.59
C HIS A 149 -1.46 -8.27 -3.86
N LEU A 150 -2.59 -8.83 -4.32
CA LEU A 150 -3.38 -8.24 -5.41
C LEU A 150 -4.30 -7.10 -4.94
N PHE A 151 -4.57 -7.02 -3.63
CA PHE A 151 -5.63 -6.16 -3.07
C PHE A 151 -5.15 -5.23 -1.96
N ASP A 152 -3.96 -5.44 -1.40
CA ASP A 152 -3.43 -4.70 -0.25
C ASP A 152 -2.67 -3.43 -0.67
N ILE A 153 -3.41 -2.43 -1.17
CA ILE A 153 -2.81 -1.19 -1.68
C ILE A 153 -1.81 -0.58 -0.68
N GLY A 154 -0.62 -0.25 -1.21
CA GLY A 154 0.49 0.33 -0.46
C GLY A 154 1.17 -0.59 0.55
N HIS A 155 0.95 -1.90 0.45
CA HIS A 155 1.83 -2.88 1.06
C HIS A 155 3.00 -3.17 0.12
N PHE A 156 4.14 -3.53 0.69
CA PHE A 156 5.31 -3.93 -0.06
C PHE A 156 5.66 -5.37 0.27
N MET A 157 6.09 -6.13 -0.75
CA MET A 157 6.54 -7.50 -0.54
C MET A 157 7.97 -7.52 0.02
N TRP A 158 8.11 -8.13 1.19
CA TRP A 158 9.37 -8.43 1.86
C TRP A 158 9.70 -9.89 1.67
N VAL A 159 10.96 -10.18 1.33
CA VAL A 159 11.44 -11.54 1.03
C VAL A 159 12.66 -11.88 1.87
N LYS A 160 12.63 -13.06 2.49
CA LYS A 160 13.80 -13.74 3.05
C LYS A 160 14.00 -15.05 2.32
N SER A 161 15.11 -15.19 1.61
CA SER A 161 15.49 -16.46 1.02
C SER A 161 16.32 -17.27 2.01
N LEU A 162 16.02 -18.55 2.11
CA LEU A 162 16.84 -19.48 2.89
C LEU A 162 18.01 -20.06 2.08
N ARG A 163 18.03 -19.80 0.76
CA ARG A 163 19.07 -20.28 -0.16
C ARG A 163 20.05 -19.19 -0.58
N VAL A 164 19.59 -17.94 -0.65
CA VAL A 164 20.38 -16.79 -1.12
C VAL A 164 20.59 -15.81 0.04
N PRO A 165 21.83 -15.44 0.40
CA PRO A 165 22.09 -14.46 1.44
C PRO A 165 21.40 -13.12 1.15
N SER A 166 20.86 -12.46 2.19
CA SER A 166 20.13 -11.20 2.05
C SER A 166 20.95 -10.10 1.38
N ALA A 167 22.27 -10.04 1.59
CA ALA A 167 23.15 -9.08 0.92
C ALA A 167 23.15 -9.21 -0.62
N LYS A 168 22.92 -10.41 -1.17
CA LYS A 168 22.80 -10.64 -2.62
C LYS A 168 21.38 -10.38 -3.14
N MET A 169 20.40 -10.25 -2.24
CA MET A 169 19.01 -9.90 -2.57
C MET A 169 18.72 -8.41 -2.41
N ALA A 170 19.49 -7.74 -1.55
CA ALA A 170 19.47 -6.30 -1.38
C ALA A 170 19.78 -5.66 -2.73
N GLN A 171 18.87 -4.79 -3.19
CA GLN A 171 19.18 -3.94 -4.31
C GLN A 171 20.20 -2.90 -3.86
N PRO A 172 21.13 -2.48 -4.73
CA PRO A 172 22.00 -1.35 -4.44
C PRO A 172 21.12 -0.12 -4.22
N HIS A 173 20.87 0.22 -2.96
CA HIS A 173 20.33 1.51 -2.58
C HIS A 173 21.42 2.53 -2.87
N SER A 174 21.45 3.12 -4.07
CA SER A 174 22.27 4.29 -4.28
C SER A 174 21.68 5.42 -3.45
N ALA A 175 22.26 5.63 -2.26
CA ALA A 175 21.95 6.77 -1.39
C ALA A 175 22.11 8.14 -2.09
N THR A 176 22.60 8.16 -3.33
CA THR A 176 22.94 9.33 -4.15
C THR A 176 22.23 9.40 -5.50
N ARG A 177 21.40 8.43 -5.90
CA ARG A 177 20.58 8.53 -7.13
C ARG A 177 19.15 8.12 -6.86
N SER A 178 18.26 9.09 -7.00
CA SER A 178 16.83 8.93 -6.86
C SER A 178 16.31 7.95 -7.92
N ASN A 179 15.97 6.72 -7.52
CA ASN A 179 15.26 5.72 -8.35
C ASN A 179 13.82 6.14 -8.68
N LEU A 180 13.51 7.44 -8.56
CA LEU A 180 12.23 8.06 -8.91
C LEU A 180 11.78 7.78 -10.36
N ARG A 181 12.68 7.40 -11.27
CA ARG A 181 12.38 7.41 -12.72
C ARG A 181 11.60 6.18 -13.21
N PRO A 182 12.09 4.93 -13.09
CA PRO A 182 11.43 3.80 -13.75
C PRO A 182 10.09 3.42 -13.13
N GLU A 183 9.99 3.35 -11.81
CA GLU A 183 8.75 2.97 -11.12
C GLU A 183 7.63 4.00 -11.31
N PHE A 184 7.97 5.29 -11.25
CA PHE A 184 7.02 6.37 -11.51
C PHE A 184 6.52 6.34 -12.96
N VAL A 185 7.44 6.24 -13.92
CA VAL A 185 7.08 6.19 -15.35
C VAL A 185 6.21 4.97 -15.64
N MET A 186 6.53 3.80 -15.08
CA MET A 186 5.67 2.62 -15.20
C MET A 186 4.28 2.85 -14.62
N THR A 187 4.20 3.42 -13.42
CA THR A 187 2.91 3.73 -12.76
C THR A 187 2.07 4.65 -13.64
N LEU A 188 2.69 5.70 -14.20
CA LEU A 188 2.05 6.64 -15.11
C LEU A 188 1.58 5.95 -16.40
N LEU A 189 2.47 5.24 -17.09
CA LEU A 189 2.15 4.57 -18.35
C LEU A 189 1.06 3.51 -18.19
N PHE A 190 1.06 2.78 -17.07
CA PHE A 190 0.04 1.79 -16.77
C PHE A 190 -1.34 2.42 -16.58
N HIS A 191 -1.44 3.52 -15.83
CA HIS A 191 -2.71 4.23 -15.65
C HIS A 191 -3.19 4.90 -16.93
N VAL A 192 -2.28 5.45 -17.74
CA VAL A 192 -2.60 5.96 -19.08
C VAL A 192 -3.15 4.84 -19.96
N ALA A 193 -2.52 3.66 -19.96
CA ALA A 193 -2.97 2.53 -20.76
C ALA A 193 -4.36 2.03 -20.33
N ILE A 194 -4.62 1.92 -19.01
CA ILE A 194 -5.96 1.56 -18.52
C ILE A 194 -6.99 2.61 -18.90
N TYR A 195 -6.68 3.88 -18.70
CA TYR A 195 -7.65 4.93 -18.97
C TYR A 195 -7.95 5.04 -20.47
N ALA A 196 -6.93 4.93 -21.33
CA ALA A 196 -7.10 4.83 -22.78
C ALA A 196 -7.92 3.58 -23.18
N PHE A 197 -7.70 2.44 -22.54
CA PHE A 197 -8.49 1.22 -22.76
C PHE A 197 -9.97 1.41 -22.40
N LEU A 198 -10.26 2.08 -21.28
CA LEU A 198 -11.64 2.37 -20.89
C LEU A 198 -12.31 3.34 -21.85
N LEU A 199 -11.62 4.42 -22.25
CA LEU A 199 -12.15 5.36 -23.23
C LEU A 199 -12.38 4.69 -24.59
N TRP A 200 -11.50 3.77 -24.98
CA TRP A 200 -11.72 2.91 -26.16
C TRP A 200 -12.97 2.05 -26.02
N GLN A 201 -13.15 1.38 -24.88
CA GLN A 201 -14.30 0.51 -24.61
C GLN A 201 -15.63 1.28 -24.63
N TYR A 202 -15.64 2.52 -24.15
CA TYR A 202 -16.83 3.38 -24.12
C TYR A 202 -17.04 4.23 -25.39
N GLY A 203 -16.00 4.39 -26.21
CA GLY A 203 -15.97 5.31 -27.35
C GLY A 203 -15.76 4.64 -28.71
N SER A 204 -16.04 3.33 -28.84
CA SER A 204 -15.79 2.53 -30.04
C SER A 204 -16.67 2.92 -31.24
N GLY A 205 -16.42 4.11 -31.81
CA GLY A 205 -17.11 4.66 -32.99
C GLY A 205 -16.69 6.07 -33.42
N GLU A 206 -16.02 6.86 -32.56
CA GLU A 206 -15.69 8.26 -32.87
C GLU A 206 -14.24 8.44 -33.40
N PRO A 207 -13.99 9.26 -34.43
CA PRO A 207 -12.68 9.46 -35.06
C PRO A 207 -11.61 10.20 -34.21
N GLU A 208 -11.87 10.47 -32.93
CA GLU A 208 -11.03 11.33 -32.06
C GLU A 208 -10.00 10.60 -31.18
N TYR A 209 -9.70 9.32 -31.46
CA TYR A 209 -8.83 8.48 -30.60
C TYR A 209 -7.45 9.08 -30.22
N PRO A 210 -6.69 9.77 -31.11
CA PRO A 210 -5.42 10.39 -30.73
C PRO A 210 -5.57 11.47 -29.66
N PHE A 211 -6.67 12.21 -29.70
CA PHE A 211 -6.97 13.28 -28.73
C PHE A 211 -7.37 12.69 -27.37
N VAL A 212 -8.10 11.58 -27.37
CA VAL A 212 -8.45 10.80 -26.17
C VAL A 212 -7.21 10.27 -25.46
N LEU A 213 -6.23 9.74 -26.20
CA LEU A 213 -4.96 9.29 -25.64
C LEU A 213 -4.16 10.46 -25.05
N LEU A 214 -4.11 11.60 -25.74
CA LEU A 214 -3.45 12.81 -25.24
C LEU A 214 -4.11 13.31 -23.95
N ALA A 215 -5.44 13.38 -23.91
CA ALA A 215 -6.20 13.74 -22.72
C ALA A 215 -5.94 12.79 -21.54
N SER A 216 -5.76 11.49 -21.82
CA SER A 216 -5.40 10.48 -20.82
C SER A 216 -4.00 10.71 -20.24
N ILE A 217 -3.02 10.96 -21.11
CA ILE A 217 -1.63 11.26 -20.69
C ILE A 217 -1.60 12.53 -19.84
N LEU A 218 -2.25 13.59 -20.32
CA LEU A 218 -2.26 14.88 -19.64
C LEU A 218 -3.00 14.80 -18.30
N SER A 219 -4.17 14.17 -18.25
CA SER A 219 -4.94 14.09 -17.00
C SER A 219 -4.21 13.34 -15.90
N ILE A 220 -3.75 12.11 -16.14
CA ILE A 220 -3.01 11.32 -15.15
C ILE A 220 -1.67 12.00 -14.81
N GLY A 221 -0.98 12.53 -15.82
CA GLY A 221 0.29 13.24 -15.63
C GLY A 221 0.15 14.47 -14.74
N ILE A 222 -0.89 15.30 -14.96
CA ILE A 222 -1.19 16.48 -14.14
C ILE A 222 -1.50 16.05 -12.71
N LEU A 223 -2.40 15.09 -12.50
CA LEU A 223 -2.80 14.63 -11.17
C LEU A 223 -1.62 14.08 -10.37
N PHE A 224 -0.78 13.26 -10.99
CA PHE A 224 0.39 12.67 -10.33
C PHE A 224 1.43 13.75 -10.02
N THR A 225 1.67 14.68 -10.94
CA THR A 225 2.61 15.78 -10.76
C THR A 225 2.16 16.71 -9.63
N VAL A 226 0.89 17.07 -9.59
CA VAL A 226 0.33 17.92 -8.53
C VAL A 226 0.42 17.22 -7.18
N CYS A 227 -0.03 15.97 -7.09
CA CYS A 227 -0.01 15.23 -5.83
C CYS A 227 1.42 14.98 -5.33
N LEU A 228 2.26 14.29 -6.12
CA LEU A 228 3.61 13.91 -5.69
C LEU A 228 4.58 15.10 -5.64
N GLY A 229 4.43 16.06 -6.56
CA GLY A 229 5.23 17.29 -6.57
C GLY A 229 4.98 18.14 -5.32
N ALA A 230 3.73 18.30 -4.91
CA ALA A 230 3.37 18.97 -3.66
C ALA A 230 4.01 18.29 -2.43
N MET A 231 3.94 16.95 -2.36
CA MET A 231 4.62 16.19 -1.29
C MET A 231 6.13 16.40 -1.33
N TYR A 232 6.74 16.38 -2.52
CA TYR A 232 8.18 16.52 -2.71
C TYR A 232 8.68 17.89 -2.26
N VAL A 233 7.95 18.97 -2.56
CA VAL A 233 8.28 20.34 -2.09
C VAL A 233 8.34 20.40 -0.57
N VAL A 234 7.37 19.80 0.13
CA VAL A 234 7.39 19.75 1.61
C VAL A 234 8.55 18.89 2.11
N ALA A 235 8.80 17.73 1.50
CA ALA A 235 9.91 16.86 1.86
C ALA A 235 11.26 17.58 1.74
N LEU A 236 11.49 18.31 0.64
CA LEU A 236 12.68 19.14 0.44
C LEU A 236 12.80 20.23 1.52
N ARG A 237 11.72 20.97 1.78
CA ARG A 237 11.70 22.02 2.80
C ARG A 237 11.98 21.48 4.20
N ARG A 238 11.56 20.25 4.48
CA ARG A 238 11.76 19.55 5.75
C ARG A 238 13.04 18.71 5.80
N GLN A 239 13.86 18.77 4.75
CA GLN A 239 15.11 17.99 4.62
C GLN A 239 14.90 16.50 4.89
N LEU A 240 13.76 15.95 4.46
CA LEU A 240 13.45 14.53 4.58
C LEU A 240 13.78 13.84 3.25
N PRO A 241 14.84 13.02 3.18
CA PRO A 241 15.14 12.26 1.98
C PRO A 241 14.01 11.27 1.72
N CYS A 242 13.37 11.40 0.56
CA CYS A 242 12.25 10.56 0.16
C CYS A 242 12.55 9.82 -1.13
N GLU A 243 11.95 8.64 -1.26
CA GLU A 243 11.88 7.88 -2.49
C GLU A 243 10.42 7.64 -2.88
N PHE A 244 10.17 7.61 -4.18
CA PHE A 244 8.91 7.12 -4.71
C PHE A 244 8.83 5.61 -4.54
N ARG A 245 7.68 5.13 -4.10
CA ARG A 245 7.38 3.70 -4.07
C ARG A 245 6.08 3.48 -4.81
N MET A 246 6.15 2.67 -5.86
CA MET A 246 4.98 2.19 -6.58
C MET A 246 4.14 1.26 -5.69
N TRP A 247 2.82 1.30 -5.86
CA TRP A 247 1.92 0.36 -5.21
C TRP A 247 1.49 -0.69 -6.24
N GLU A 248 2.23 -1.81 -6.34
CA GLU A 248 1.96 -2.87 -7.32
C GLU A 248 0.51 -3.37 -7.24
N SER A 249 0.01 -3.58 -6.02
CA SER A 249 -1.36 -3.97 -5.72
C SER A 249 -2.41 -2.93 -6.17
N GLY A 250 -2.01 -1.66 -6.25
CA GLY A 250 -2.82 -0.58 -6.81
C GLY A 250 -2.99 -0.69 -8.32
N LEU A 251 -1.93 -1.10 -9.04
CA LEU A 251 -1.98 -1.35 -10.48
C LEU A 251 -2.88 -2.56 -10.78
N THR A 252 -2.70 -3.65 -10.04
CA THR A 252 -3.55 -4.85 -10.23
C THR A 252 -5.01 -4.55 -9.96
N LEU A 253 -5.32 -3.83 -8.87
CA LEU A 253 -6.69 -3.45 -8.56
C LEU A 253 -7.29 -2.56 -9.66
N SER A 254 -6.55 -1.54 -10.12
CA SER A 254 -7.01 -0.66 -11.20
C SER A 254 -7.33 -1.44 -12.48
N GLY A 255 -6.45 -2.37 -12.87
CA GLY A 255 -6.66 -3.23 -14.04
C GLY A 255 -7.87 -4.16 -13.88
N MET A 256 -8.04 -4.77 -12.69
CA MET A 256 -9.20 -5.61 -12.41
C MET A 256 -10.51 -4.81 -12.45
N VAL A 257 -10.54 -3.61 -11.88
CA VAL A 257 -11.75 -2.78 -11.88
C VAL A 257 -12.10 -2.33 -13.29
N ALA A 258 -11.09 -2.00 -14.11
CA ALA A 258 -11.29 -1.67 -15.51
C ALA A 258 -11.86 -2.85 -16.31
N LEU A 259 -11.26 -4.03 -16.18
CA LEU A 259 -11.68 -5.21 -16.95
C LEU A 259 -13.05 -5.77 -16.52
N LEU A 260 -13.34 -5.78 -15.21
CA LEU A 260 -14.54 -6.44 -14.68
C LEU A 260 -15.75 -5.50 -14.58
N PHE A 261 -15.51 -4.21 -14.36
CA PHE A 261 -16.58 -3.25 -14.08
C PHE A 261 -16.57 -2.03 -15.01
N GLY A 262 -15.60 -1.92 -15.91
CA GLY A 262 -15.41 -0.71 -16.73
C GLY A 262 -15.03 0.53 -15.89
N GLY A 263 -14.60 0.34 -14.65
CA GLY A 263 -14.28 1.43 -13.73
C GLY A 263 -12.80 1.83 -13.77
N PHE A 264 -12.48 3.00 -13.23
CA PHE A 264 -11.10 3.46 -13.15
C PHE A 264 -10.71 3.82 -11.71
N VAL A 265 -9.65 3.19 -11.20
CA VAL A 265 -9.09 3.48 -9.87
C VAL A 265 -7.71 4.10 -10.06
N VAL A 266 -7.55 5.34 -9.60
CA VAL A 266 -6.27 6.06 -9.69
C VAL A 266 -5.40 5.70 -8.49
N SER A 267 -4.22 5.15 -8.75
CA SER A 267 -3.27 4.71 -7.71
C SER A 267 -1.87 5.26 -8.00
N PRO A 268 -1.55 6.48 -7.52
CA PRO A 268 -0.33 7.17 -7.92
C PRO A 268 0.95 6.60 -7.30
N GLY A 269 0.87 5.68 -6.33
CA GLY A 269 1.98 5.40 -5.42
C GLY A 269 2.13 6.52 -4.38
N SER A 270 3.27 6.57 -3.69
CA SER A 270 3.55 7.69 -2.78
C SER A 270 5.05 7.89 -2.50
N LEU A 271 5.37 9.01 -1.86
CA LEU A 271 6.68 9.28 -1.31
C LEU A 271 6.78 8.73 0.12
N TYR A 272 7.89 8.02 0.36
CA TYR A 272 8.26 7.46 1.67
C TYR A 272 9.69 7.87 2.01
N PRO A 273 10.06 7.93 3.30
CA PRO A 273 11.46 8.12 3.69
C PRO A 273 12.37 7.09 3.02
N ALA A 274 13.48 7.57 2.46
CA ALA A 274 14.44 6.75 1.70
C ALA A 274 15.26 5.80 2.59
N ALA A 275 15.34 6.08 3.90
CA ALA A 275 15.99 5.19 4.84
C ALA A 275 15.26 3.84 4.90
N GLU A 276 16.00 2.73 4.88
CA GLU A 276 15.42 1.39 5.02
C GLU A 276 14.87 1.18 6.44
N LYS A 277 15.55 1.75 7.45
CA LYS A 277 15.15 1.74 8.84
C LYS A 277 14.81 3.16 9.29
N TRP A 278 13.53 3.40 9.52
CA TRP A 278 12.97 4.64 10.04
C TRP A 278 11.74 4.32 10.87
N PHE A 279 11.31 5.21 11.77
CA PHE A 279 10.07 5.07 12.50
C PHE A 279 9.06 6.13 12.06
N TYR A 280 7.84 5.71 11.75
CA TYR A 280 6.78 6.61 11.32
C TYR A 280 6.46 7.66 12.37
N ARG A 281 6.52 7.31 13.65
CA ARG A 281 6.27 8.24 14.75
C ARG A 281 7.22 9.44 14.75
N ASP A 282 8.46 9.26 14.27
CA ASP A 282 9.50 10.30 14.30
C ASP A 282 9.29 11.32 13.17
N VAL A 283 8.73 10.90 12.04
CA VAL A 283 8.45 11.76 10.87
C VAL A 283 6.96 12.03 10.65
N LYS A 284 6.10 11.58 11.57
CA LYS A 284 4.63 11.63 11.45
C LYS A 284 4.11 13.01 11.07
N LYS A 285 4.64 14.06 11.71
CA LYS A 285 4.27 15.45 11.41
C LYS A 285 4.63 15.82 9.98
N THR A 286 5.86 15.56 9.55
CA THR A 286 6.33 15.84 8.19
C THR A 286 5.52 15.08 7.15
N CYS A 287 5.26 13.78 7.36
CA CYS A 287 4.41 12.99 6.47
C CYS A 287 2.97 13.52 6.42
N GLY A 288 2.42 13.98 7.55
CA GLY A 288 1.13 14.64 7.61
C GLY A 288 1.08 15.97 6.86
N GLU A 289 2.13 16.79 6.96
CA GLU A 289 2.25 18.04 6.20
C GLU A 289 2.39 17.79 4.69
N MET A 290 3.18 16.78 4.29
CA MET A 290 3.28 16.35 2.89
C MET A 290 1.91 15.94 2.35
N ALA A 291 1.18 15.13 3.11
CA ALA A 291 -0.18 14.70 2.77
C ALA A 291 -1.16 15.90 2.68
N LEU A 292 -1.07 16.85 3.61
CA LEU A 292 -1.94 18.04 3.61
C LEU A 292 -1.74 18.89 2.36
N VAL A 293 -0.50 19.23 2.04
CA VAL A 293 -0.22 20.09 0.89
C VAL A 293 -0.59 19.39 -0.42
N ALA A 294 -0.39 18.07 -0.51
CA ALA A 294 -0.83 17.27 -1.66
C ALA A 294 -2.35 17.24 -1.83
N SER A 295 -3.09 16.91 -0.77
CA SER A 295 -4.55 16.86 -0.83
C SER A 295 -5.18 18.24 -1.05
N LEU A 296 -4.60 19.32 -0.49
CA LEU A 296 -5.06 20.69 -0.76
C LEU A 296 -4.76 21.12 -2.20
N ALA A 297 -3.57 20.81 -2.73
CA ALA A 297 -3.24 21.13 -4.12
C ALA A 297 -4.17 20.39 -5.09
N LEU A 298 -4.48 19.12 -4.81
CA LEU A 298 -5.43 18.33 -5.59
C LEU A 298 -6.86 18.89 -5.48
N LEU A 299 -7.30 19.29 -4.27
CA LEU A 299 -8.60 19.93 -4.08
C LEU A 299 -8.72 21.23 -4.88
N VAL A 300 -7.72 22.11 -4.80
CA VAL A 300 -7.70 23.38 -5.54
C VAL A 300 -7.75 23.12 -7.05
N LEU A 301 -6.99 22.14 -7.55
CA LEU A 301 -7.02 21.75 -8.95
C LEU A 301 -8.43 21.29 -9.37
N VAL A 302 -9.02 20.35 -8.64
CA VAL A 302 -10.31 19.75 -9.01
C VAL A 302 -11.45 20.77 -8.89
N TRP A 303 -11.50 21.56 -7.82
CA TRP A 303 -12.45 22.67 -7.70
C TRP A 303 -12.27 23.70 -8.81
N GLY A 304 -11.03 24.12 -9.06
CA GLY A 304 -10.72 25.12 -10.08
C GLY A 304 -11.14 24.66 -11.48
N ILE A 305 -10.83 23.41 -11.85
CA ILE A 305 -11.25 22.85 -13.13
C ILE A 305 -12.77 22.72 -13.21
N GLY A 306 -13.42 22.27 -12.14
CA GLY A 306 -14.88 22.21 -12.08
C GLY A 306 -15.51 23.58 -12.34
N LEU A 307 -15.02 24.63 -11.68
CA LEU A 307 -15.51 26.00 -11.85
C LEU A 307 -15.32 26.50 -13.28
N VAL A 308 -14.16 26.23 -13.89
CA VAL A 308 -13.86 26.61 -15.28
C VAL A 308 -14.74 25.88 -16.29
N ILE A 309 -15.06 24.60 -16.05
CA ILE A 309 -16.00 23.84 -16.86
C ILE A 309 -17.40 24.45 -16.73
N HIS A 310 -17.86 24.72 -15.51
CA HIS A 310 -19.20 25.25 -15.25
C HIS A 310 -19.39 26.67 -15.78
N SER A 311 -18.37 27.52 -15.72
CA SER A 311 -18.46 28.90 -16.21
C SER A 311 -18.49 29.02 -17.74
N GLY A 312 -18.26 27.92 -18.47
CA GLY A 312 -18.26 27.91 -19.94
C GLY A 312 -17.09 28.68 -20.57
N VAL A 313 -16.06 29.01 -19.79
CA VAL A 313 -14.90 29.81 -20.26
C VAL A 313 -13.91 28.95 -21.04
N ILE A 314 -13.95 27.63 -20.87
CA ILE A 314 -13.06 26.69 -21.55
C ILE A 314 -13.44 26.50 -23.01
N THR A 315 -12.44 26.48 -23.89
CA THR A 315 -12.65 26.22 -25.33
C THR A 315 -13.12 24.78 -25.56
N GLN A 316 -13.83 24.55 -26.67
CA GLN A 316 -14.30 23.20 -27.05
C GLN A 316 -13.15 22.21 -27.15
N ASP A 317 -12.00 22.64 -27.69
CA ASP A 317 -10.80 21.81 -27.81
C ASP A 317 -10.19 21.42 -26.46
N MET A 318 -10.36 22.22 -25.40
CA MET A 318 -9.77 21.95 -24.08
C MET A 318 -10.75 21.25 -23.13
N LEU A 319 -12.04 21.28 -23.45
CA LEU A 319 -13.11 20.75 -22.61
C LEU A 319 -12.93 19.26 -22.27
N PRO A 320 -12.56 18.35 -23.19
CA PRO A 320 -12.44 16.93 -22.85
C PRO A 320 -11.24 16.64 -21.95
N ILE A 321 -10.12 17.37 -22.12
CA ILE A 321 -8.95 17.27 -21.22
C ILE A 321 -9.35 17.72 -19.81
N ALA A 322 -10.05 18.85 -19.68
CA ALA A 322 -10.51 19.34 -18.39
C ALA A 322 -11.49 18.37 -17.72
N LYS A 323 -12.46 17.83 -18.46
CA LYS A 323 -13.39 16.80 -17.94
C LYS A 323 -12.64 15.55 -17.49
N ALA A 324 -11.64 15.10 -18.24
CA ALA A 324 -10.82 13.94 -17.87
C ALA A 324 -10.03 14.18 -16.57
N VAL A 325 -9.36 15.34 -16.45
CA VAL A 325 -8.64 15.72 -15.21
C VAL A 325 -9.62 15.81 -14.04
N TRP A 326 -10.77 16.46 -14.24
CA TRP A 326 -11.78 16.62 -13.18
C TRP A 326 -12.31 15.28 -12.71
N PHE A 327 -12.75 14.40 -13.62
CA PHE A 327 -13.30 13.09 -13.28
C PHE A 327 -12.28 12.18 -12.60
N ALA A 328 -11.06 12.06 -13.16
CA ALA A 328 -9.99 11.27 -12.54
C ALA A 328 -9.55 11.88 -11.19
N GLY A 329 -9.57 13.21 -11.07
CA GLY A 329 -9.29 13.94 -9.84
C GLY A 329 -10.35 13.71 -8.75
N LEU A 330 -11.64 13.63 -9.10
CA LEU A 330 -12.70 13.22 -8.19
C LEU A 330 -12.48 11.80 -7.68
N GLY A 331 -12.18 10.85 -8.58
CA GLY A 331 -11.87 9.47 -8.18
C GLY A 331 -10.68 9.42 -7.22
N LEU A 332 -9.60 10.15 -7.53
CA LEU A 332 -8.43 10.22 -6.68
C LEU A 332 -8.72 10.87 -5.33
N LEU A 333 -9.44 12.00 -5.25
CA LEU A 333 -9.79 12.65 -3.98
C LEU A 333 -10.65 11.78 -3.07
N PHE A 334 -11.53 10.97 -3.65
CA PHE A 334 -12.36 10.05 -2.90
C PHE A 334 -11.49 9.05 -2.13
N LEU A 335 -10.56 8.41 -2.83
CA LEU A 335 -9.60 7.47 -2.24
C LEU A 335 -8.58 8.17 -1.35
N ASP A 336 -8.05 9.31 -1.82
CA ASP A 336 -6.94 10.01 -1.20
C ASP A 336 -7.33 10.67 0.12
N VAL A 337 -8.56 11.17 0.25
CA VAL A 337 -9.00 11.92 1.44
C VAL A 337 -10.07 11.19 2.25
N LEU A 338 -11.13 10.69 1.59
CA LEU A 338 -12.34 10.25 2.28
C LEU A 338 -12.22 8.83 2.85
N LEU A 339 -11.25 8.04 2.40
CA LEU A 339 -11.05 6.65 2.85
C LEU A 339 -9.74 6.47 3.64
N PRO A 340 -9.61 7.02 4.88
CA PRO A 340 -8.36 6.95 5.65
C PRO A 340 -8.11 5.60 6.33
N PHE A 341 -8.82 4.54 5.96
CA PHE A 341 -8.79 3.23 6.63
C PHE A 341 -8.48 2.12 5.64
N PHE A 342 -8.03 0.98 6.16
CA PHE A 342 -7.80 -0.23 5.36
C PHE A 342 -9.03 -0.57 4.50
N PRO A 343 -8.87 -0.91 3.20
CA PRO A 343 -7.61 -1.20 2.50
C PRO A 343 -6.88 0.01 1.90
N PHE A 344 -7.36 1.24 2.10
CA PHE A 344 -6.83 2.48 1.50
C PHE A 344 -5.91 3.26 2.45
N SER A 345 -5.36 2.59 3.47
CA SER A 345 -4.54 3.25 4.48
C SER A 345 -3.22 3.82 3.97
N SER A 346 -2.81 3.51 2.75
CA SER A 346 -1.59 4.06 2.15
C SER A 346 -1.76 5.48 1.58
N PHE A 347 -3.00 5.91 1.36
CA PHE A 347 -3.34 7.24 0.83
C PHE A 347 -3.18 8.36 1.88
N ASN A 348 -3.17 9.62 1.41
CA ASN A 348 -2.86 10.77 2.26
C ASN A 348 -3.83 10.95 3.43
N GLY A 349 -5.09 10.55 3.26
CA GLY A 349 -6.14 10.65 4.27
C GLY A 349 -5.77 9.91 5.56
N ARG A 350 -5.08 8.77 5.46
CA ARG A 350 -4.57 8.05 6.64
C ARG A 350 -3.48 8.87 7.34
N ARG A 351 -2.54 9.45 6.59
CA ARG A 351 -1.45 10.27 7.15
C ARG A 351 -2.00 11.50 7.85
N LEU A 352 -2.99 12.16 7.26
CA LEU A 352 -3.73 13.27 7.88
C LEU A 352 -4.44 12.81 9.15
N TRP A 353 -5.21 11.72 9.10
CA TRP A 353 -5.93 11.19 10.26
C TRP A 353 -5.00 10.85 11.43
N CYS A 354 -3.86 10.21 11.16
CA CYS A 354 -2.86 9.84 12.16
C CYS A 354 -2.11 11.05 12.74
N TRP A 355 -1.86 12.08 11.93
CA TRP A 355 -1.19 13.30 12.35
C TRP A 355 -2.12 14.22 13.14
N ASN A 356 -3.27 14.57 12.57
CA ASN A 356 -4.27 15.44 13.17
C ASN A 356 -5.67 15.19 12.57
N LYS A 357 -6.57 14.59 13.37
CA LYS A 357 -7.95 14.26 12.94
C LYS A 357 -8.79 15.48 12.57
N ALA A 358 -8.57 16.63 13.20
CA ALA A 358 -9.30 17.86 12.88
C ALA A 358 -8.88 18.43 11.52
N VAL A 359 -7.58 18.34 11.20
CA VAL A 359 -7.06 18.70 9.87
C VAL A 359 -7.65 17.76 8.81
N TRP A 360 -7.61 16.45 9.03
CA TRP A 360 -8.26 15.48 8.14
C TRP A 360 -9.75 15.81 7.94
N GLY A 361 -10.48 16.05 9.04
CA GLY A 361 -11.92 16.36 8.99
C GLY A 361 -12.21 17.62 8.19
N SER A 362 -11.37 18.65 8.32
CA SER A 362 -11.50 19.89 7.55
C SER A 362 -11.30 19.66 6.05
N VAL A 363 -10.25 18.91 5.68
CA VAL A 363 -9.99 18.56 4.26
C VAL A 363 -11.14 17.71 3.72
N ALA A 364 -11.62 16.71 4.46
CA ALA A 364 -12.74 15.86 4.07
C ALA A 364 -14.04 16.65 3.87
N ILE A 365 -14.36 17.60 4.77
CA ILE A 365 -15.52 18.50 4.63
C ILE A 365 -15.42 19.34 3.35
N CYS A 366 -14.23 19.80 2.98
CA CYS A 366 -14.03 20.53 1.72
C CYS A 366 -14.10 19.62 0.47
N THR A 367 -13.86 18.32 0.62
CA THR A 367 -13.96 17.35 -0.49
C THR A 367 -15.40 16.92 -0.74
N VAL A 368 -16.23 16.70 0.30
CA VAL A 368 -17.60 16.17 0.16
C VAL A 368 -18.48 16.95 -0.83
N PRO A 369 -18.50 18.31 -0.86
CA PRO A 369 -19.35 19.06 -1.76
C PRO A 369 -19.09 18.79 -3.24
N LEU A 370 -17.89 18.32 -3.63
CA LEU A 370 -17.59 17.90 -4.99
C LEU A 370 -18.46 16.73 -5.50
N TYR A 371 -19.08 15.96 -4.59
CA TYR A 371 -19.94 14.81 -4.95
C TYR A 371 -21.43 15.04 -4.71
N VAL A 372 -21.81 16.08 -3.97
CA VAL A 372 -23.21 16.33 -3.58
C VAL A 372 -23.76 17.65 -4.13
N SER A 373 -22.90 18.59 -4.51
CA SER A 373 -23.36 19.84 -5.08
C SER A 373 -23.85 19.62 -6.51
N ARG A 374 -24.97 20.27 -6.87
CA ARG A 374 -25.47 20.33 -8.25
C ARG A 374 -24.66 21.29 -9.13
N LEU A 375 -23.52 21.79 -8.61
CA LEU A 375 -22.67 22.76 -9.30
C LEU A 375 -21.83 22.11 -10.41
N PHE A 376 -21.75 20.79 -10.47
CA PHE A 376 -20.95 20.07 -11.47
C PHE A 376 -21.64 18.83 -12.03
#